data_AF-A0A7S0N3Q5-F1
#
_entry.id   AF-A0A7S0N3Q5-F1
#
_cell.length_a   1.000
_cell.length_b   1.000
_cell.length_c   1.000
_cell.angle_alpha   90.00
_cell.angle_beta   90.00
_cell.angle_gamma   90.00
#
_symmetry.space_group_name_H-M   'P 1'
#
loop_
_entity.id
_entity.type
_entity.pdbx_description
1 polymer ?
#
loop_
_entity_poly.entity_id
_entity_poly.type
_entity_poly.pdbx_seq_one_letter_code
_entity_poly.pdbx_strand_id
1 'polypeptide(L)'
;TGEGCKSGFAKALLDGNLFTFRHSRWTSDAPSFPHFVVIDLGAVNEVHRFSVAQRLTLCRTVRGIDLLMSLDGEQFELIDSYELQNIDGFQMFEFAETKTMRFLKIVVNSS
;
A
#
# COMPACT_ATOMS: atom_id res chain seq x y z
N THR A 1 4.13 16.12 -10.88
CA THR A 1 5.18 15.18 -10.43
C THR A 1 6.28 15.17 -11.47
N GLY A 2 7.56 15.07 -11.07
CA GLY A 2 8.70 14.98 -12.01
C GLY A 2 8.97 13.56 -12.51
N GLU A 3 8.08 12.62 -12.19
CA GLU A 3 8.16 11.23 -12.60
C GLU A 3 7.40 11.09 -13.91
N GLY A 4 8.02 10.48 -14.92
CA GLY A 4 7.42 10.28 -16.23
C GLY A 4 6.08 9.54 -16.16
N CYS A 5 5.36 9.49 -17.27
CA CYS A 5 3.94 9.12 -17.42
C CYS A 5 3.48 7.75 -16.86
N LYS A 6 4.37 6.91 -16.30
CA LYS A 6 4.07 5.58 -15.74
C LYS A 6 4.32 5.44 -14.24
N SER A 7 5.12 6.30 -13.62
CA SER A 7 5.45 6.24 -12.19
C SER A 7 4.80 7.40 -11.44
N GLY A 8 4.55 7.21 -10.14
CA GLY A 8 3.92 8.23 -9.30
C GLY A 8 2.39 8.15 -9.17
N PHE A 9 1.74 7.17 -9.83
CA PHE A 9 0.29 6.99 -9.79
C PHE A 9 -0.13 5.78 -8.94
N ALA A 10 -1.34 5.81 -8.36
CA ALA A 10 -1.89 4.69 -7.61
C ALA A 10 -2.00 3.39 -8.42
N LYS A 11 -2.15 3.49 -9.76
CA LYS A 11 -2.19 2.33 -10.66
C LYS A 11 -0.86 1.58 -10.76
N ALA A 12 0.27 2.27 -10.56
CA ALA A 12 1.61 1.65 -10.54
C ALA A 12 1.83 0.78 -9.28
N LEU A 13 0.91 0.79 -8.32
CA LEU A 13 0.96 -0.07 -7.16
C LEU A 13 0.52 -1.52 -7.47
N LEU A 14 -0.31 -1.69 -8.51
CA LEU A 14 -1.00 -2.96 -8.82
C LEU A 14 -0.75 -3.43 -10.26
N ASP A 15 0.24 -2.86 -10.96
CA ASP A 15 0.53 -3.22 -12.35
C ASP A 15 1.45 -4.45 -12.49
N GLY A 16 1.84 -5.06 -11.36
CA GLY A 16 2.71 -6.25 -11.32
C GLY A 16 4.15 -5.98 -11.74
N ASN A 17 4.55 -4.71 -11.94
CA ASN A 17 5.88 -4.36 -12.41
C ASN A 17 6.68 -3.66 -11.31
N LEU A 18 7.70 -4.33 -10.79
CA LEU A 18 8.55 -3.80 -9.72
C LEU A 18 9.42 -2.59 -10.12
N PHE A 19 9.50 -2.28 -11.42
CA PHE A 19 10.20 -1.09 -11.93
C PHE A 19 9.33 0.18 -11.94
N THR A 20 8.01 0.04 -11.77
CA THR A 20 7.07 1.14 -11.58
C THR A 20 6.70 1.23 -10.10
N PHE A 21 6.50 2.45 -9.61
CA PHE A 21 6.22 2.69 -8.20
C PHE A 21 5.33 3.91 -8.04
N ARG A 22 4.59 3.95 -6.92
CA ARG A 22 3.81 5.12 -6.51
C ARG A 22 4.66 6.01 -5.62
N HIS A 23 4.63 7.31 -5.87
CA HIS A 23 5.28 8.32 -5.04
C HIS A 23 4.20 9.29 -4.54
N SER A 24 4.16 9.58 -3.23
CA SER A 24 3.35 10.70 -2.74
C SER A 24 3.87 12.02 -3.34
N ARG A 25 3.06 13.08 -3.36
CA ARG A 25 3.55 14.39 -3.83
C ARG A 25 4.75 14.82 -2.98
N TRP A 26 5.89 15.12 -3.62
CA TRP A 26 7.17 15.40 -2.94
C TRP A 26 7.74 16.79 -3.24
N THR A 27 7.10 17.56 -4.11
CA THR A 27 7.43 18.97 -4.43
C THR A 27 6.25 19.85 -4.06
N SER A 28 6.53 21.05 -3.51
CA SER A 28 5.60 22.07 -3.03
C SER A 28 4.47 21.52 -2.13
N ASP A 29 4.56 21.74 -0.82
CA ASP A 29 3.62 21.22 0.19
C ASP A 29 3.50 19.69 0.16
N ALA A 30 4.64 19.02 0.35
CA ALA A 30 4.65 17.57 0.58
C ALA A 30 3.82 17.27 1.85
N PRO A 31 2.74 16.48 1.76
CA PRO A 31 1.92 16.20 2.94
C PRO A 31 2.76 15.46 3.99
N SER A 32 2.51 15.75 5.27
CA SER A 32 3.02 14.91 6.36
C SER A 32 2.30 13.57 6.37
N PHE A 33 2.86 12.59 7.08
CA PHE A 33 2.11 11.39 7.43
C PHE A 33 0.81 11.75 8.18
N PRO A 34 -0.23 10.89 8.11
CA PRO A 34 -0.26 9.63 7.36
C PRO A 34 -0.52 9.81 5.86
N HIS A 35 0.04 8.90 5.06
CA HIS A 35 -0.37 8.74 3.66
C HIS A 35 -1.26 7.51 3.54
N PHE A 36 -2.19 7.46 2.59
CA PHE A 36 -2.95 6.23 2.37
C PHE A 36 -3.24 5.96 0.90
N VAL A 37 -3.56 4.70 0.63
CA VAL A 37 -4.15 4.21 -0.62
C VAL A 37 -5.32 3.29 -0.28
N VAL A 38 -6.36 3.34 -1.11
CA VAL A 38 -7.48 2.39 -1.05
C VAL A 38 -7.49 1.60 -2.35
N ILE A 39 -7.60 0.29 -2.23
CA ILE A 39 -7.67 -0.67 -3.33
C ILE A 39 -9.08 -1.28 -3.31
N ASP A 40 -9.84 -1.14 -4.39
CA ASP A 40 -11.08 -1.91 -4.63
C ASP A 40 -10.69 -3.23 -5.30
N LEU A 41 -11.03 -4.36 -4.69
CA LEU A 41 -10.80 -5.70 -5.21
C LEU A 41 -11.80 -6.08 -6.32
N GLY A 42 -12.82 -5.23 -6.58
CA GLY A 42 -13.84 -5.40 -7.61
C GLY A 42 -15.01 -6.29 -7.18
N ALA A 43 -14.80 -7.15 -6.17
CA ALA A 43 -15.82 -7.98 -5.54
C ALA A 43 -15.47 -8.21 -4.05
N VAL A 44 -16.41 -8.76 -3.29
CA VAL A 44 -16.10 -9.28 -1.95
C VAL A 44 -15.28 -10.56 -2.11
N ASN A 45 -14.09 -10.57 -1.53
CA ASN A 45 -13.13 -11.67 -1.60
C ASN A 45 -12.69 -12.10 -0.21
N GLU A 46 -12.34 -13.37 -0.07
CA GLU A 46 -11.60 -13.89 1.06
C GLU A 46 -10.10 -13.70 0.82
N VAL A 47 -9.43 -13.04 1.75
CA VAL A 47 -8.01 -12.69 1.64
C VAL A 47 -7.28 -13.26 2.85
N HIS A 48 -6.21 -14.01 2.58
CA HIS A 48 -5.39 -14.63 3.62
C HIS A 48 -4.04 -13.94 3.81
N ARG A 49 -3.53 -13.31 2.73
CA ARG A 49 -2.16 -12.80 2.67
C ARG A 49 -2.09 -11.55 1.82
N PHE A 50 -1.09 -10.75 2.09
CA PHE A 50 -0.69 -9.65 1.22
C PHE A 50 0.82 -9.66 1.01
N SER A 51 1.25 -9.10 -0.11
CA SER A 51 2.67 -8.86 -0.37
C SER A 51 2.91 -7.40 -0.70
N VAL A 52 4.06 -6.89 -0.25
CA VAL A 52 4.51 -5.53 -0.52
C VAL A 52 5.92 -5.59 -1.06
N ALA A 53 6.19 -4.81 -2.10
CA ALA A 53 7.54 -4.56 -2.58
C ALA A 53 7.85 -3.08 -2.46
N GLN A 54 9.04 -2.77 -1.94
CA GLN A 54 9.56 -1.40 -1.91
C GLN A 54 10.10 -1.03 -3.30
N ARG A 55 10.30 0.26 -3.53
CA ARG A 55 11.04 0.72 -4.70
C ARG A 55 12.44 0.09 -4.68
N LEU A 56 12.86 -0.51 -5.81
CA LEU A 56 14.12 -1.27 -5.91
C LEU A 56 15.38 -0.48 -5.48
N THR A 57 15.37 0.85 -5.58
CA THR A 57 16.50 1.68 -5.14
C THR A 57 16.56 1.88 -3.62
N LEU A 58 15.58 1.37 -2.87
CA LEU A 58 15.46 1.47 -1.41
C LEU A 58 15.55 2.91 -0.86
N CYS A 59 15.14 3.88 -1.67
CA CYS A 59 15.05 5.27 -1.23
C CYS A 59 13.60 5.58 -0.83
N ARG A 60 13.43 6.28 0.30
CA ARG A 60 12.11 6.68 0.84
C ARG A 60 11.17 5.48 1.05
N THR A 61 11.73 4.38 1.55
CA THR A 61 10.99 3.16 1.86
C THR A 61 9.96 3.39 2.94
N VAL A 62 8.83 2.69 2.88
CA VAL A 62 7.85 2.70 3.96
C VAL A 62 8.32 1.80 5.09
N ARG A 63 8.19 2.23 6.35
CA ARG A 63 8.46 1.37 7.52
C ARG A 63 7.17 0.88 8.16
N GLY A 64 6.33 1.76 8.71
CA GLY A 64 5.11 1.36 9.41
C GLY A 64 3.87 1.49 8.53
N ILE A 65 3.04 0.45 8.51
CA ILE A 65 1.72 0.45 7.85
C ILE A 65 0.61 -0.05 8.76
N ASP A 66 -0.60 0.49 8.60
CA ASP A 66 -1.85 -0.10 9.08
C ASP A 66 -2.67 -0.59 7.89
N LEU A 67 -3.22 -1.79 8.01
CA LEU A 67 -4.16 -2.34 7.04
C LEU A 67 -5.58 -2.26 7.60
N LEU A 68 -6.48 -1.66 6.83
CA LEU A 68 -7.90 -1.59 7.15
C LEU A 68 -8.71 -2.20 6.01
N MET A 69 -9.84 -2.83 6.35
CA MET A 69 -10.76 -3.41 5.37
C MET A 69 -12.13 -2.72 5.38
N SER A 70 -12.85 -2.86 4.28
CA SER A 70 -14.24 -2.44 4.17
C SER A 70 -15.01 -3.30 3.16
N LEU A 71 -16.32 -3.41 3.34
CA LEU A 71 -17.25 -4.00 2.38
C LEU A 71 -17.92 -2.94 1.49
N ASP A 72 -18.07 -1.72 1.99
CA ASP A 72 -18.83 -0.62 1.36
C ASP A 72 -17.95 0.50 0.79
N GLY A 73 -16.69 0.59 1.22
CA GLY A 73 -15.76 1.64 0.81
C GLY A 73 -15.92 2.94 1.59
N GLU A 74 -16.79 2.98 2.60
CA GLU A 74 -17.06 4.14 3.45
C GLU A 74 -16.58 3.90 4.88
N GLN A 75 -16.96 2.76 5.47
CA GLN A 75 -16.57 2.38 6.82
C GLN A 75 -15.39 1.41 6.77
N PHE A 76 -14.27 1.81 7.37
CA PHE A 76 -13.05 1.00 7.41
C PHE A 76 -12.76 0.52 8.83
N GLU A 77 -12.51 -0.77 8.97
CA GLU A 77 -12.09 -1.40 10.23
C GLU A 77 -10.63 -1.82 10.15
N LEU A 78 -9.88 -1.65 11.26
CA LEU A 78 -8.49 -2.06 11.35
C LEU A 78 -8.38 -3.59 11.32
N ILE A 79 -7.54 -4.10 10.42
CA ILE A 79 -7.10 -5.50 10.43
C ILE A 79 -5.94 -5.64 11.40
N ASP A 80 -4.82 -4.98 11.10
CA ASP A 80 -3.58 -5.07 11.88
C ASP A 80 -2.56 -4.01 11.42
N SER A 81 -1.47 -3.88 12.18
CA SER A 81 -0.33 -2.99 11.90
C SER A 81 0.95 -3.81 11.64
N TYR A 82 1.75 -3.39 10.67
CA TYR A 82 2.97 -4.10 10.25
C TYR A 82 4.17 -3.14 10.15
N GLU A 83 5.35 -3.66 10.46
CA GLU A 83 6.63 -3.04 10.11
C GLU A 83 7.26 -3.75 8.91
N LEU A 84 7.49 -3.01 7.83
CA LEU A 84 8.17 -3.47 6.63
C LEU A 84 9.68 -3.37 6.80
N GLN A 85 10.37 -4.37 6.26
CA GLN A 85 11.83 -4.39 6.16
C GLN A 85 12.30 -3.46 5.03
N ASN A 86 13.51 -2.91 5.18
CA ASN A 86 14.18 -2.16 4.12
C ASN A 86 14.96 -3.10 3.20
N ILE A 87 14.24 -3.86 2.38
CA ILE A 87 14.80 -4.85 1.44
C ILE A 87 14.22 -4.67 0.04
N ASP A 88 14.96 -5.14 -0.97
CA ASP A 88 14.45 -5.28 -2.32
C ASP A 88 13.65 -6.60 -2.46
N GLY A 89 12.68 -6.60 -3.37
CA GLY A 89 11.79 -7.74 -3.56
C GLY A 89 10.55 -7.76 -2.66
N PHE A 90 9.79 -8.85 -2.77
CA PHE A 90 8.51 -9.01 -2.07
C PHE A 90 8.71 -9.43 -0.62
N GLN A 91 8.01 -8.74 0.27
CA GLN A 91 7.73 -9.16 1.64
C GLN A 91 6.31 -9.72 1.67
N MET A 92 6.14 -10.91 2.21
CA MET A 92 4.83 -11.57 2.33
C MET A 92 4.42 -11.61 3.79
N PHE A 93 3.17 -11.24 4.04
CA PHE A 93 2.57 -11.24 5.36
C PHE A 93 1.27 -12.02 5.30
N GLU A 94 1.00 -12.79 6.35
CA GLU A 94 -0.20 -13.59 6.49
C GLU A 94 -1.08 -12.99 7.59
N PHE A 95 -2.38 -12.95 7.37
CA PHE A 95 -3.34 -12.59 8.41
C PHE A 95 -3.50 -13.76 9.37
N ALA A 96 -3.70 -13.47 10.66
CA ALA A 96 -3.99 -14.50 11.67
C ALA A 96 -5.25 -15.30 11.34
N GLU A 97 -6.22 -14.65 10.68
CA GLU A 97 -7.47 -15.23 10.21
C GLU A 97 -7.79 -14.71 8.81
N THR A 98 -8.50 -15.51 8.02
CA THR A 98 -9.06 -15.09 6.73
C THR A 98 -9.93 -13.85 6.91
N LYS A 99 -9.71 -12.84 6.05
CA LYS A 99 -10.48 -11.60 6.05
C LYS A 99 -11.38 -11.52 4.82
N THR A 100 -12.65 -11.26 5.03
CA THR A 100 -13.64 -11.07 3.96
C THR A 100 -13.80 -9.58 3.69
N MET A 101 -13.37 -9.10 2.54
CA MET A 101 -13.34 -7.67 2.22
C MET A 101 -13.59 -7.38 0.74
N ARG A 102 -14.03 -6.17 0.43
CA ARG A 102 -14.02 -5.63 -0.94
C ARG A 102 -12.95 -4.57 -1.12
N PHE A 103 -12.74 -3.73 -0.11
CA PHE A 103 -11.76 -2.66 -0.15
C PHE A 103 -10.66 -2.91 0.88
N LEU A 104 -9.41 -2.69 0.48
CA LEU A 104 -8.25 -2.68 1.35
C LEU A 104 -7.68 -1.26 1.39
N LYS A 105 -7.59 -0.67 2.57
CA LYS A 105 -6.93 0.61 2.81
C LYS A 105 -5.59 0.37 3.50
N ILE A 106 -4.53 0.88 2.90
CA ILE A 106 -3.18 0.84 3.45
C ILE A 106 -2.85 2.25 3.92
N VAL A 107 -2.63 2.42 5.22
CA VAL A 107 -2.19 3.68 5.81
C VAL A 107 -0.71 3.54 6.13
N VAL A 108 0.09 4.47 5.61
CA VAL A 108 1.52 4.57 5.87
C VAL A 108 1.73 5.60 6.98
N ASN A 109 2.37 5.14 8.06
CA ASN A 109 2.59 5.91 9.27
C ASN A 109 4.03 6.42 9.40
N SER A 110 4.99 5.75 8.76
CA SER A 110 6.42 6.13 8.81
C SER A 110 7.21 5.64 7.58
N SER A 111 8.37 6.26 7.37
CA SER A 111 9.37 5.92 6.34
C SER A 111 10.73 5.69 7.00
#